data_AF-A0A671KFZ6-F1
#
_entry.id   AF-A0A671KFZ6-F1
#
_cell.length_a   1.000
_cell.length_b   1.000
_cell.length_c   1.000
_cell.angle_alpha   90.00
_cell.angle_beta   90.00
_cell.angle_gamma   90.00
#
_symmetry.space_group_name_H-M   'P 1'
#
loop_
_entity.id
_entity.type
_entity.pdbx_description
1 polymer ?
#
loop_
_entity_poly.entity_id
_entity_poly.type
_entity_poly.pdbx_seq_one_letter_code
_entity_poly.pdbx_strand_id
1 'polypeptide(L)'
;MHISVVLRFIGDLLKRVDESVVISDVCDIIYEHSENHFSVFIDYVRNQQYQEKTYSRLMESNRDFSLVMRRLESSPLCKHLPFTSFMLLPFQRITRIKILIQELIQISNKLEFDKLKAIPIVSKTRYLEKQGELQELCKRGSLFSSRNKCIPVYMFLFNDLLILTKKKSGCPDRFVVIDHAHRSLVQVQTTENNLGPRLDHCFCLTLLENHRGNTYACSSAVLFILCVSQYVAKQADELSLEPSDVFNMLRKTSEGWYEGMRLSDGKKGWFPAENTSEVTTDHQRRRNVREKERLSVTRV
;
A
#
# COMPACT_ATOMS: atom_id res chain seq x y z
N MET A 1 -11.46 9.07 -30.21
CA MET A 1 -10.42 10.11 -30.11
C MET A 1 -9.75 10.15 -28.72
N HIS A 2 -10.50 10.25 -27.61
CA HIS A 2 -9.97 10.31 -26.22
C HIS A 2 -9.02 9.16 -25.81
N ILE A 3 -9.30 7.91 -26.19
CA ILE A 3 -8.45 6.75 -25.83
C ILE A 3 -7.06 6.86 -26.46
N SER A 4 -6.95 7.39 -27.68
CA SER A 4 -5.66 7.47 -28.40
C SER A 4 -4.68 8.46 -27.76
N VAL A 5 -5.18 9.57 -27.20
CA VAL A 5 -4.35 10.60 -26.55
C VAL A 5 -3.74 10.06 -25.26
N VAL A 6 -4.56 9.39 -24.44
CA VAL A 6 -4.09 8.80 -23.18
C VAL A 6 -3.10 7.66 -23.43
N LEU A 7 -3.33 6.83 -24.45
CA LEU A 7 -2.41 5.76 -24.82
C LEU A 7 -1.06 6.29 -25.34
N ARG A 8 -1.07 7.42 -26.06
CA ARG A 8 0.16 8.07 -26.57
C ARG A 8 0.97 8.68 -25.43
N PHE A 9 0.31 9.42 -24.54
CA PHE A 9 0.92 9.97 -23.33
C PHE A 9 1.55 8.90 -22.44
N ILE A 10 0.82 7.80 -22.18
CA ILE A 10 1.34 6.66 -21.44
C ILE A 10 2.55 6.08 -22.19
N GLY A 11 2.44 5.88 -23.51
CA GLY A 11 3.52 5.37 -24.35
C GLY A 11 4.83 6.17 -24.23
N ASP A 12 4.75 7.50 -24.28
CA ASP A 12 5.93 8.36 -24.23
C ASP A 12 6.57 8.41 -22.83
N LEU A 13 5.76 8.41 -21.77
CA LEU A 13 6.24 8.26 -20.40
C LEU A 13 7.02 6.96 -20.20
N LEU A 14 6.58 5.89 -20.84
CA LEU A 14 7.23 4.58 -20.74
C LEU A 14 8.49 4.48 -21.58
N LYS A 15 8.52 5.14 -22.74
CA LYS A 15 9.74 5.22 -23.55
C LYS A 15 10.90 5.84 -22.74
N ARG A 16 10.61 6.87 -21.93
CA ARG A 16 11.62 7.47 -21.02
C ARG A 16 12.13 6.51 -19.96
N VAL A 17 11.29 5.58 -19.52
CA VAL A 17 11.67 4.51 -18.59
C VAL A 17 12.60 3.51 -19.29
N ASP A 18 12.32 3.17 -20.55
CA ASP A 18 13.15 2.24 -21.33
C ASP A 18 14.52 2.83 -21.68
N GLU A 19 14.62 4.16 -21.80
CA GLU A 19 15.87 4.88 -22.11
C GLU A 19 16.87 4.92 -20.94
N SER A 20 16.40 4.89 -19.68
CA SER A 20 17.28 5.02 -18.51
C SER A 20 16.72 4.36 -17.25
N VAL A 21 17.60 3.64 -16.53
CA VAL A 21 17.31 3.05 -15.20
C VAL A 21 17.05 4.12 -14.14
N VAL A 22 17.61 5.32 -14.32
CA VAL A 22 17.39 6.47 -13.44
C VAL A 22 16.62 7.53 -14.21
N ILE A 23 15.38 7.75 -13.83
CA ILE A 23 14.50 8.76 -14.43
C ILE A 23 14.68 10.05 -13.61
N SER A 24 15.34 11.04 -14.21
CA SER A 24 15.58 12.33 -13.58
C SER A 24 14.34 13.21 -13.53
N ASP A 25 13.52 13.20 -14.59
CA ASP A 25 12.29 13.98 -14.71
C ASP A 25 11.35 13.41 -15.79
N VAL A 26 10.04 13.63 -15.61
CA VAL A 26 8.97 13.34 -16.59
C VAL A 26 8.16 14.61 -16.94
N CYS A 27 8.51 15.77 -16.36
CA CYS A 27 7.79 17.02 -16.54
C CYS A 27 7.84 17.51 -17.99
N ASP A 28 8.88 17.19 -18.75
CA ASP A 28 8.99 17.52 -20.18
C ASP A 28 7.95 16.77 -21.03
N ILE A 29 7.72 15.49 -20.76
CA ILE A 29 6.69 14.69 -21.46
C ILE A 29 5.30 15.15 -21.05
N ILE A 30 5.11 15.46 -19.76
CA ILE A 30 3.86 16.05 -19.27
C ILE A 30 3.63 17.41 -19.94
N TYR A 31 4.67 18.23 -20.07
CA TYR A 31 4.61 19.53 -20.71
C TYR A 31 4.27 19.42 -22.20
N GLU A 32 4.97 18.57 -22.95
CA GLU A 32 4.74 18.32 -24.37
C GLU A 32 3.31 17.82 -24.66
N HIS A 33 2.80 16.89 -23.86
CA HIS A 33 1.42 16.42 -23.99
C HIS A 33 0.40 17.44 -23.51
N SER A 34 0.75 18.24 -22.49
CA SER A 34 -0.13 19.31 -22.02
C SER A 34 -0.35 20.39 -23.07
N GLU A 35 0.70 20.75 -23.80
CA GLU A 35 0.67 21.76 -24.88
C GLU A 35 -0.01 21.20 -26.15
N ASN A 36 0.31 19.98 -26.55
CA ASN A 36 -0.05 19.49 -27.89
C ASN A 36 -1.27 18.57 -27.96
N HIS A 37 -1.63 17.89 -26.86
CA HIS A 37 -2.61 16.80 -26.89
C HIS A 37 -3.70 16.92 -25.81
N PHE A 38 -3.46 17.69 -24.74
CA PHE A 38 -4.41 17.84 -23.64
C PHE A 38 -5.41 18.98 -23.84
N SER A 39 -5.36 19.72 -24.95
CA SER A 39 -6.35 20.77 -25.27
C SER A 39 -7.79 20.29 -25.09
N VAL A 40 -8.10 19.05 -25.46
CA VAL A 40 -9.43 18.44 -25.26
C VAL A 40 -9.78 18.26 -23.78
N PHE A 41 -8.81 17.91 -22.93
CA PHE A 41 -9.01 17.82 -21.48
C PHE A 41 -9.07 19.20 -20.82
N ILE A 42 -8.26 20.15 -21.31
CA ILE A 42 -8.28 21.55 -20.89
C ILE A 42 -9.66 22.16 -21.20
N ASP A 43 -10.19 21.97 -22.40
CA ASP A 43 -11.52 22.46 -22.78
C ASP A 43 -12.63 21.77 -21.99
N TYR A 44 -12.50 20.47 -21.74
CA TYR A 44 -13.45 19.75 -20.91
C TYR A 44 -13.48 20.28 -19.47
N VAL A 45 -12.31 20.49 -18.85
CA VAL A 45 -12.17 21.01 -17.48
C VAL A 45 -12.56 22.49 -17.40
N ARG A 46 -12.13 23.31 -18.37
CA ARG A 46 -12.49 24.73 -18.49
C ARG A 46 -14.01 24.91 -18.55
N ASN A 47 -14.71 24.03 -19.26
CA ASN A 47 -16.15 24.07 -19.41
C ASN A 47 -16.91 23.28 -18.34
N GLN A 48 -16.24 22.75 -17.30
CA GLN A 48 -16.87 21.89 -16.30
C GLN A 48 -18.05 22.58 -15.59
N GLN A 49 -17.88 23.83 -15.15
CA GLN A 49 -18.97 24.57 -14.50
C GLN A 49 -20.17 24.78 -15.43
N TYR A 50 -19.92 24.94 -16.74
CA TYR A 50 -20.99 25.06 -17.73
C TYR A 50 -21.73 23.73 -17.91
N GLN A 51 -21.00 22.61 -17.95
CA GLN A 51 -21.58 21.26 -18.03
C GLN A 51 -22.46 20.95 -16.82
N GLU A 52 -21.97 21.24 -15.61
CA GLU A 52 -22.72 21.06 -14.36
C GLU A 52 -24.00 21.92 -14.33
N LYS A 53 -23.89 23.21 -14.65
CA LYS A 53 -25.05 24.12 -14.71
C LYS A 53 -26.08 23.68 -15.75
N THR A 54 -25.63 23.19 -16.90
CA THR A 54 -26.51 22.70 -17.97
C THR A 54 -27.20 21.41 -17.54
N TYR A 55 -26.47 20.48 -16.91
CA TYR A 55 -27.02 19.25 -16.38
C TYR A 55 -28.10 19.52 -15.32
N SER A 56 -27.80 20.35 -14.32
CA SER A 56 -28.77 20.70 -13.26
C SER A 56 -30.03 21.33 -13.85
N ARG A 57 -29.88 22.28 -14.79
CA ARG A 57 -31.01 22.90 -15.48
C ARG A 57 -31.85 21.87 -16.22
N LEU A 58 -31.25 20.93 -16.95
CA LEU A 58 -31.98 19.89 -17.69
C LEU A 58 -32.68 18.90 -16.77
N MET A 59 -32.07 18.57 -15.63
CA MET A 59 -32.71 17.73 -14.61
C MET A 59 -33.95 18.38 -13.98
N GLU A 60 -33.98 19.71 -13.88
CA GLU A 60 -35.12 20.47 -13.34
C GLU A 60 -36.18 20.81 -14.39
N SER A 61 -35.75 21.20 -15.60
CA SER A 61 -36.65 21.75 -16.64
C SER A 61 -37.17 20.72 -17.64
N ASN A 62 -36.52 19.56 -17.78
CA ASN A 62 -36.87 18.55 -18.76
C ASN A 62 -37.19 17.20 -18.09
N ARG A 63 -38.50 16.89 -18.01
CA ARG A 63 -38.99 15.68 -17.36
C ARG A 63 -38.53 14.39 -18.05
N ASP A 64 -38.50 14.36 -19.37
CA ASP A 64 -38.10 13.16 -20.12
C ASP A 64 -36.61 12.87 -19.93
N PHE A 65 -35.78 13.92 -19.99
CA PHE A 65 -34.35 13.81 -19.72
C PHE A 65 -34.09 13.29 -18.30
N SER A 66 -34.75 13.87 -17.29
CA SER A 66 -34.57 13.46 -15.89
C SER A 66 -35.00 12.01 -15.62
N LEU A 67 -36.07 11.53 -16.26
CA LEU A 67 -36.51 10.13 -16.16
C LEU A 67 -35.47 9.16 -16.74
N VAL A 68 -34.92 9.48 -17.92
CA VAL A 68 -33.87 8.66 -18.54
C VAL A 68 -32.60 8.66 -17.70
N MET A 69 -32.16 9.81 -17.20
CA MET A 69 -30.95 9.90 -16.38
C MET A 69 -31.08 9.12 -15.07
N ARG A 70 -32.21 9.23 -14.36
CA ARG A 70 -32.45 8.44 -13.13
C ARG A 70 -32.45 6.94 -13.40
N ARG A 71 -32.97 6.51 -14.55
CA ARG A 71 -32.93 5.10 -14.98
C ARG A 71 -31.49 4.64 -15.27
N LEU A 72 -30.65 5.49 -15.85
CA LEU A 72 -29.25 5.15 -16.11
C LEU A 72 -28.43 5.10 -14.81
N GLU A 73 -28.65 6.05 -13.89
CA GLU A 73 -27.99 6.10 -12.58
C GLU A 73 -28.36 4.92 -11.67
N SER A 74 -29.56 4.35 -11.82
CA SER A 74 -29.98 3.15 -11.08
C SER A 74 -29.34 1.85 -11.58
N SER A 75 -28.64 1.88 -12.71
CA SER A 75 -27.91 0.72 -13.21
C SER A 75 -26.82 0.27 -12.23
N PRO A 76 -26.66 -1.03 -11.96
CA PRO A 76 -25.59 -1.54 -11.12
C PRO A 76 -24.19 -1.24 -11.69
N LEU A 77 -24.07 -0.99 -13.00
CA LEU A 77 -22.82 -0.55 -13.63
C LEU A 77 -22.35 0.83 -13.12
N CYS A 78 -23.30 1.69 -12.74
CA CYS A 78 -23.04 3.02 -12.22
C CYS A 78 -22.70 3.01 -10.72
N LYS A 79 -22.84 1.86 -10.04
CA LYS A 79 -22.57 1.71 -8.60
C LYS A 79 -23.28 2.77 -7.73
N HIS A 80 -24.48 3.17 -8.14
CA HIS A 80 -25.27 4.24 -7.51
C HIS A 80 -24.60 5.62 -7.43
N LEU A 81 -23.63 5.89 -8.30
CA LEU A 81 -23.03 7.22 -8.41
C LEU A 81 -23.86 8.10 -9.36
N PRO A 82 -24.02 9.40 -9.04
CA PRO A 82 -24.69 10.34 -9.94
C PRO A 82 -23.82 10.62 -11.17
N PHE A 83 -24.46 11.02 -12.28
CA PHE A 83 -23.79 11.34 -13.54
C PHE A 83 -22.67 12.39 -13.37
N THR A 84 -22.87 13.36 -12.48
CA THR A 84 -21.87 14.37 -12.13
C THR A 84 -20.57 13.78 -11.62
N SER A 85 -20.60 12.67 -10.87
CA SER A 85 -19.39 11.96 -10.43
C SER A 85 -18.61 11.37 -11.61
N PHE A 86 -19.30 10.91 -12.66
CA PHE A 86 -18.65 10.43 -13.88
C PHE A 86 -18.06 11.56 -14.71
N MET A 87 -18.69 12.73 -14.71
CA MET A 87 -18.15 13.92 -15.36
C MET A 87 -16.81 14.37 -14.75
N LEU A 88 -16.51 14.00 -13.51
CA LEU A 88 -15.22 14.30 -12.85
C LEU A 88 -14.10 13.31 -13.20
N LEU A 89 -14.42 12.13 -13.76
CA LEU A 89 -13.42 11.09 -14.01
C LEU A 89 -12.26 11.54 -14.91
N PRO A 90 -12.45 12.33 -15.98
CA PRO A 90 -11.33 12.82 -16.80
C PRO A 90 -10.31 13.62 -16.00
N PHE A 91 -10.75 14.47 -15.06
CA PHE A 91 -9.88 15.24 -14.17
C PHE A 91 -9.17 14.34 -13.16
N GLN A 92 -9.91 13.42 -12.53
CA GLN A 92 -9.35 12.46 -11.57
C GLN A 92 -8.32 11.52 -12.22
N ARG A 93 -8.51 11.12 -13.47
CA ARG A 93 -7.60 10.20 -14.17
C ARG A 93 -6.24 10.84 -14.46
N ILE A 94 -6.20 12.09 -14.91
CA ILE A 94 -4.94 12.78 -15.22
C ILE A 94 -4.10 12.99 -13.96
N THR A 95 -4.73 13.50 -12.91
CA THR A 95 -4.06 13.74 -11.62
C THR A 95 -3.60 12.42 -10.98
N ARG A 96 -4.42 11.37 -11.04
CA ARG A 96 -4.07 10.04 -10.52
C ARG A 96 -2.92 9.39 -11.27
N ILE A 97 -2.83 9.53 -12.60
CA ILE A 97 -1.70 8.99 -13.39
C ILE A 97 -0.39 9.64 -12.93
N LYS A 98 -0.37 10.96 -12.74
CA LYS A 98 0.81 11.67 -12.21
C LYS A 98 1.23 11.11 -10.85
N ILE A 99 0.29 10.94 -9.91
CA ILE A 99 0.58 10.45 -8.56
C ILE A 99 1.12 9.01 -8.60
N LEU A 100 0.47 8.12 -9.35
CA LEU A 100 0.89 6.71 -9.44
C LEU A 100 2.28 6.57 -10.04
N ILE A 101 2.59 7.33 -11.09
CA ILE A 101 3.92 7.29 -11.73
C ILE A 101 4.98 7.89 -10.80
N GLN A 102 4.67 8.99 -10.11
CA GLN A 102 5.57 9.56 -9.10
C GLN A 102 5.86 8.58 -7.96
N GLU A 103 4.86 7.84 -7.49
CA GLU A 103 5.06 6.78 -6.49
C GLU A 103 6.00 5.68 -6.99
N LEU A 104 5.80 5.18 -8.22
CA LEU A 104 6.69 4.17 -8.81
C LEU A 104 8.12 4.68 -8.99
N ILE A 105 8.31 5.93 -9.43
CA ILE A 105 9.63 6.56 -9.57
C ILE A 105 10.30 6.67 -8.19
N GLN A 106 9.56 7.12 -7.17
CA GLN A 106 10.08 7.21 -5.81
C GLN A 106 10.52 5.83 -5.30
N ILE A 107 9.72 4.78 -5.51
CA ILE A 107 10.07 3.42 -5.13
C ILE A 107 11.30 2.94 -5.91
N SER A 108 11.35 3.17 -7.23
CA SER A 108 12.50 2.82 -8.08
C SER A 108 13.80 3.43 -7.56
N ASN A 109 13.76 4.70 -7.15
CA ASN A 109 14.93 5.39 -6.60
C ASN A 109 15.35 4.87 -5.22
N LYS A 110 14.46 4.21 -4.49
CA LYS A 110 14.76 3.61 -3.18
C LYS A 110 15.35 2.20 -3.30
N LEU A 111 15.13 1.52 -4.43
CA LEU A 111 15.54 0.15 -4.66
C LEU A 111 16.94 0.05 -5.28
N GLU A 112 17.75 -0.84 -4.74
CA GLU A 112 19.09 -1.14 -5.23
C GLU A 112 19.17 -2.62 -5.60
N PHE A 113 19.49 -2.88 -6.87
CA PHE A 113 19.74 -4.21 -7.40
C PHE A 113 21.26 -4.46 -7.41
N ASP A 114 21.76 -5.14 -6.38
CA ASP A 114 23.19 -5.45 -6.24
C ASP A 114 23.57 -6.71 -7.06
N LYS A 115 23.15 -7.90 -6.60
CA LYS A 115 23.56 -9.20 -7.17
C LYS A 115 22.49 -9.85 -8.05
N LEU A 116 21.49 -9.09 -8.47
CA LEU A 116 20.33 -9.58 -9.20
C LEU A 116 20.14 -8.79 -10.48
N LYS A 117 19.57 -9.44 -11.49
CA LYS A 117 19.12 -8.75 -12.70
C LYS A 117 18.13 -7.67 -12.30
N ALA A 118 18.44 -6.43 -12.65
CA ALA A 118 17.53 -5.32 -12.44
C ALA A 118 16.27 -5.53 -13.28
N ILE A 119 15.12 -5.21 -12.70
CA ILE A 119 13.83 -5.20 -13.40
C ILE A 119 13.28 -3.78 -13.38
N PRO A 120 12.66 -3.32 -14.47
CA PRO A 120 12.09 -1.98 -14.52
C PRO A 120 10.93 -1.91 -13.52
N ILE A 121 10.99 -1.01 -12.53
CA ILE A 121 9.92 -0.85 -11.54
C ILE A 121 8.75 -0.06 -12.13
N VAL A 122 9.04 0.98 -12.90
CA VAL A 122 8.03 1.76 -13.61
C VAL A 122 7.60 0.98 -14.86
N SER A 123 6.30 0.80 -15.09
CA SER A 123 5.74 0.01 -16.20
C SER A 123 4.32 0.45 -16.56
N LYS A 124 3.82 0.07 -17.75
CA LYS A 124 2.55 0.55 -18.35
C LYS A 124 1.34 0.32 -17.45
N THR A 125 1.33 -0.82 -16.78
CA THR A 125 0.17 -1.34 -16.05
C THR A 125 0.50 -1.62 -14.59
N ARG A 126 1.72 -1.30 -14.15
CA ARG A 126 2.15 -1.61 -12.79
C ARG A 126 1.64 -0.56 -11.83
N TYR A 127 1.13 -1.00 -10.68
CA TYR A 127 0.80 -0.14 -9.55
C TYR A 127 1.09 -0.88 -8.25
N LEU A 128 1.49 -0.14 -7.22
CA LEU A 128 1.71 -0.71 -5.90
C LEU A 128 0.35 -1.06 -5.28
N GLU A 129 0.17 -2.32 -4.88
CA GLU A 129 -0.99 -2.75 -4.11
C GLU A 129 -0.73 -2.63 -2.61
N LYS A 130 0.47 -3.00 -2.17
CA LYS A 130 0.85 -2.96 -0.75
C LYS A 130 2.35 -2.97 -0.57
N GLN A 131 2.82 -2.38 0.52
CA GLN A 131 4.19 -2.54 0.98
C GLN A 131 4.24 -2.64 2.49
N GLY A 132 5.29 -3.25 3.04
CA GLY A 132 5.44 -3.34 4.49
C GLY A 132 6.59 -4.22 4.98
N GLU A 133 6.90 -4.05 6.27
CA GLU A 133 7.90 -4.83 6.97
C GLU A 133 7.30 -6.13 7.52
N LEU A 134 8.04 -7.22 7.35
CA LEU A 134 7.73 -8.57 7.79
C LEU A 134 8.96 -9.20 8.44
N GLN A 135 8.76 -10.29 9.16
CA GLN A 135 9.86 -11.07 9.71
C GLN A 135 9.95 -12.41 8.99
N GLU A 136 11.08 -12.64 8.34
CA GLU A 136 11.42 -13.95 7.79
C GLU A 136 11.85 -14.88 8.93
N LEU A 137 11.21 -16.04 9.01
CA LEU A 137 11.47 -17.09 9.99
C LEU A 137 12.49 -18.07 9.41
N CYS A 138 13.75 -17.97 9.85
CA CYS A 138 14.78 -18.92 9.44
C CYS A 138 14.64 -20.27 10.18
N LYS A 139 14.28 -21.33 9.46
CA LYS A 139 14.51 -22.72 9.90
C LYS A 139 15.90 -23.17 9.43
N ARG A 140 16.97 -22.89 10.19
CA ARG A 140 18.23 -23.62 10.01
C ARG A 140 18.27 -24.76 11.02
N GLY A 141 18.26 -26.00 10.51
CA GLY A 141 18.43 -27.19 11.32
C GLY A 141 19.80 -27.24 12.00
N SER A 142 19.79 -27.32 13.32
CA SER A 142 20.82 -28.00 14.11
C SER A 142 20.16 -28.49 15.39
N LEU A 143 20.32 -29.78 15.69
CA LEU A 143 19.64 -30.57 16.73
C LEU A 143 19.87 -30.08 18.18
N PHE A 144 20.53 -28.94 18.41
CA PHE A 144 20.93 -28.50 19.76
C PHE A 144 20.70 -27.02 20.09
N SER A 145 19.98 -26.24 19.28
CA SER A 145 19.63 -24.85 19.67
C SER A 145 18.54 -24.24 18.78
N SER A 146 17.28 -24.41 19.15
CA SER A 146 16.12 -23.74 18.55
C SER A 146 16.06 -22.25 18.91
N ARG A 147 17.01 -21.45 18.40
CA ARG A 147 16.88 -19.98 18.35
C ARG A 147 16.35 -19.59 16.97
N ASN A 148 15.04 -19.39 16.87
CA ASN A 148 14.42 -18.82 15.68
C ASN A 148 15.03 -17.42 15.45
N LYS A 149 15.86 -17.28 14.42
CA LYS A 149 16.40 -15.98 14.02
C LYS A 149 15.37 -15.34 13.10
N CYS A 150 14.64 -14.35 13.61
CA CYS A 150 13.78 -13.50 12.79
C CYS A 150 14.66 -12.49 12.04
N ILE A 151 14.58 -12.49 10.72
CA ILE A 151 15.28 -11.54 9.87
C ILE A 151 14.26 -10.52 9.36
N PRO A 152 14.43 -9.21 9.61
CA PRO A 152 13.52 -8.22 9.04
C PRO A 152 13.66 -8.20 7.52
N VAL A 153 12.53 -8.26 6.84
CA VAL A 153 12.38 -8.18 5.38
C VAL A 153 11.31 -7.14 5.08
N TYR A 154 11.48 -6.39 4.01
CA TYR A 154 10.47 -5.44 3.54
C TYR A 154 9.99 -5.86 2.15
N MET A 155 8.67 -5.93 1.98
CA MET A 155 8.05 -6.41 0.74
C MET A 155 7.36 -5.27 0.00
N PHE A 156 7.52 -5.25 -1.31
CA PHE A 156 6.72 -4.43 -2.23
C PHE A 156 5.87 -5.38 -3.08
N LEU A 157 4.55 -5.28 -2.94
CA LEU A 157 3.58 -6.02 -3.72
C LEU A 157 2.96 -5.07 -4.74
N PHE A 158 3.30 -5.30 -6.00
CA PHE A 158 2.64 -4.71 -7.14
C PHE A 158 1.56 -5.67 -7.65
N ASN A 159 0.70 -5.16 -8.53
CA ASN A 159 -0.36 -5.97 -9.15
C ASN A 159 0.14 -7.18 -9.94
N ASP A 160 1.32 -7.09 -10.56
CA ASP A 160 1.95 -8.11 -11.39
C ASP A 160 3.28 -8.67 -10.82
N LEU A 161 3.82 -8.07 -9.76
CA LEU A 161 5.19 -8.32 -9.32
C LEU A 161 5.29 -8.29 -7.78
N LEU A 162 6.11 -9.17 -7.23
CA LEU A 162 6.49 -9.14 -5.82
C LEU A 162 8.01 -8.94 -5.69
N ILE A 163 8.43 -8.00 -4.84
CA ILE A 163 9.84 -7.72 -4.55
C ILE A 163 10.11 -7.89 -3.05
N LEU A 164 11.12 -8.71 -2.72
CA LEU A 164 11.65 -8.90 -1.37
C LEU A 164 12.91 -8.07 -1.19
N THR A 165 12.99 -7.33 -0.08
CA THR A 165 14.10 -6.40 0.16
C THR A 165 14.58 -6.41 1.61
N LYS A 166 15.79 -5.90 1.84
CA LYS A 166 16.34 -5.57 3.16
C LYS A 166 16.61 -4.08 3.21
N LYS A 167 16.34 -3.43 4.34
CA LYS A 167 16.76 -2.04 4.56
C LYS A 167 18.29 -1.95 4.51
N LYS A 168 18.82 -0.97 3.77
CA LYS A 168 20.26 -0.72 3.68
C LYS A 168 20.76 -0.16 5.01
N SER A 169 21.84 -0.72 5.54
CA SER A 169 22.42 -0.28 6.81
C SER A 169 22.80 1.21 6.73
N GLY A 170 22.36 2.00 7.71
CA GLY A 170 22.61 3.45 7.76
C GLY A 170 21.76 4.31 6.83
N CYS A 171 20.82 3.73 6.06
CA CYS A 171 19.92 4.46 5.16
C CYS A 171 18.49 3.90 5.30
N PRO A 172 17.65 4.46 6.20
CA PRO A 172 16.34 3.87 6.53
C PRO A 172 15.34 3.84 5.35
N ASP A 173 15.57 4.67 4.32
CA ASP A 173 14.71 4.78 3.13
C ASP A 173 15.33 4.16 1.87
N ARG A 174 16.41 3.38 2.01
CA ARG A 174 17.02 2.62 0.90
C ARG A 174 16.88 1.14 1.15
N PHE A 175 16.57 0.40 0.09
CA PHE A 175 16.27 -1.02 0.14
C PHE A 175 17.13 -1.77 -0.86
N VAL A 176 17.80 -2.81 -0.39
CA VAL A 176 18.56 -3.73 -1.24
C VAL A 176 17.66 -4.89 -1.61
N VAL A 177 17.47 -5.13 -2.90
CA VAL A 177 16.64 -6.22 -3.42
C VAL A 177 17.31 -7.57 -3.13
N ILE A 178 16.59 -8.44 -2.44
CA ILE A 178 17.02 -9.80 -2.08
C ILE A 178 16.51 -10.80 -3.09
N ASP A 179 15.27 -10.60 -3.58
CA ASP A 179 14.63 -11.44 -4.57
C ASP A 179 13.40 -10.75 -5.19
N HIS A 180 12.92 -11.26 -6.32
CA HIS A 180 11.66 -10.84 -6.92
C HIS A 180 11.05 -11.95 -7.79
N ALA A 181 9.73 -11.91 -7.97
CA ALA A 181 9.03 -12.84 -8.86
C ALA A 181 7.76 -12.19 -9.44
N HIS A 182 7.39 -12.58 -10.65
CA HIS A 182 6.07 -12.25 -11.19
C HIS A 182 4.99 -12.86 -10.29
N ARG A 183 3.89 -12.14 -10.08
CA ARG A 183 2.85 -12.51 -9.10
C ARG A 183 2.22 -13.87 -9.40
N SER A 184 2.09 -14.25 -10.66
CA SER A 184 1.58 -15.59 -11.05
C SER A 184 2.48 -16.74 -10.59
N LEU A 185 3.72 -16.44 -10.19
CA LEU A 185 4.74 -17.41 -9.76
C LEU A 185 4.96 -17.35 -8.24
N VAL A 186 4.02 -16.74 -7.51
CA VAL A 186 4.05 -16.64 -6.06
C VAL A 186 2.94 -17.52 -5.49
N GLN A 187 3.30 -18.47 -4.64
CA GLN A 187 2.35 -19.29 -3.89
C GLN A 187 2.37 -18.90 -2.42
N VAL A 188 1.19 -18.79 -1.82
CA VAL A 188 1.01 -18.50 -0.39
C VAL A 188 0.29 -19.67 0.27
N GLN A 189 0.83 -20.15 1.38
CA GLN A 189 0.20 -21.15 2.23
C GLN A 189 0.08 -20.58 3.64
N THR A 190 -1.11 -20.65 4.23
CA THR A 190 -1.27 -20.36 5.65
C THR A 190 -0.66 -21.50 6.45
N THR A 191 0.30 -21.20 7.31
CA THR A 191 0.85 -22.20 8.22
C THR A 191 -0.14 -22.46 9.34
N GLU A 192 -0.87 -23.57 9.27
CA GLU A 192 -1.63 -24.09 10.40
C GLU A 192 -0.64 -24.56 11.47
N ASN A 193 -0.65 -23.90 12.64
CA ASN A 193 -0.14 -24.17 14.01
C ASN A 193 0.97 -25.21 14.32
N ASN A 194 1.61 -25.85 13.35
CA ASN A 194 2.63 -26.87 13.51
C ASN A 194 4.03 -26.27 13.81
N LEU A 195 4.12 -24.94 13.93
CA LEU A 195 5.33 -24.18 14.27
C LEU A 195 5.39 -23.74 15.75
N GLY A 196 4.44 -24.22 16.55
CA GLY A 196 4.31 -23.90 17.97
C GLY A 196 3.31 -22.78 18.26
N PRO A 197 2.86 -22.62 19.52
CA PRO A 197 1.76 -21.73 19.93
C PRO A 197 2.09 -20.22 19.90
N ARG A 198 3.11 -19.79 19.14
CA ARG A 198 3.73 -18.45 19.24
C ARG A 198 3.60 -17.57 18.00
N LEU A 199 2.89 -18.00 16.97
CA LEU A 199 3.01 -17.42 15.63
C LEU A 199 1.64 -17.14 14.98
N ASP A 200 0.91 -16.16 15.54
CA ASP A 200 -0.29 -15.61 14.90
C ASP A 200 0.06 -14.82 13.63
N HIS A 201 -0.74 -14.99 12.57
CA HIS A 201 -0.59 -14.30 11.27
C HIS A 201 0.70 -14.62 10.51
N CYS A 202 1.05 -15.91 10.44
CA CYS A 202 2.15 -16.41 9.62
C CYS A 202 1.66 -17.01 8.31
N PHE A 203 2.45 -16.82 7.26
CA PHE A 203 2.24 -17.44 5.98
C PHE A 203 3.59 -17.91 5.41
N CYS A 204 3.55 -19.02 4.69
CA CYS A 204 4.66 -19.47 3.86
C CYS A 204 4.48 -18.89 2.47
N LEU A 205 5.51 -18.20 2.00
CA LEU A 205 5.61 -17.61 0.67
C LEU A 205 6.62 -18.44 -0.14
N THR A 206 6.17 -19.01 -1.25
CA THR A 206 7.04 -19.74 -2.18
C THR A 206 7.12 -18.97 -3.49
N LEU A 207 8.34 -18.68 -3.96
CA LEU A 207 8.59 -18.10 -5.27
C LEU A 207 8.98 -19.25 -6.21
N LEU A 208 8.13 -19.56 -7.20
CA LEU A 208 8.23 -20.77 -8.02
C LEU A 208 9.32 -20.70 -9.10
N GLU A 209 9.63 -19.51 -9.60
CA GLU A 209 10.70 -19.28 -10.59
C GLU A 209 11.53 -18.03 -10.25
N ASN A 210 11.95 -17.88 -8.99
CA ASN A 210 12.97 -16.90 -8.65
C ASN A 210 14.36 -17.41 -9.07
N HIS A 211 15.34 -16.50 -9.15
CA HIS A 211 16.73 -16.78 -9.54
C HIS A 211 17.48 -17.76 -8.58
N ARG A 212 16.80 -18.33 -7.56
CA ARG A 212 17.38 -19.15 -6.48
C ARG A 212 16.54 -20.34 -5.95
N GLY A 213 15.27 -20.51 -6.35
CA GLY A 213 14.40 -21.61 -5.88
C GLY A 213 14.04 -21.58 -4.38
N ASN A 214 14.11 -20.42 -3.71
CA ASN A 214 13.95 -20.34 -2.24
C ASN A 214 12.48 -20.27 -1.78
N THR A 215 12.17 -20.98 -0.69
CA THR A 215 10.93 -20.85 0.09
C THR A 215 11.15 -19.94 1.30
N TYR A 216 10.27 -18.95 1.49
CA TYR A 216 10.32 -17.99 2.58
C TYR A 216 9.17 -18.24 3.56
N ALA A 217 9.46 -18.40 4.85
CA ALA A 217 8.43 -18.38 5.89
C ALA A 217 8.38 -16.95 6.46
N CYS A 218 7.23 -16.29 6.36
CA CYS A 218 7.06 -14.89 6.75
C CYS A 218 5.98 -14.75 7.83
N SER A 219 6.24 -13.94 8.85
CA SER A 219 5.24 -13.52 9.83
C SER A 219 5.04 -12.01 9.74
N SER A 220 3.80 -11.56 9.95
CA SER A 220 3.55 -10.12 10.11
C SER A 220 4.45 -9.57 11.21
N ALA A 221 5.24 -8.54 10.92
CA ALA A 221 6.06 -7.90 11.95
C ALA A 221 5.11 -7.36 13.03
N VAL A 222 5.28 -7.83 14.27
CA VAL A 222 4.51 -7.33 15.40
C VAL A 222 5.10 -5.97 15.76
N LEU A 223 4.44 -4.89 15.34
CA LEU A 223 4.89 -3.54 15.66
C LEU A 223 4.32 -3.12 17.02
N PHE A 224 5.20 -2.71 17.92
CA PHE A 224 4.81 -2.17 19.22
C PHE A 224 5.01 -0.66 19.25
N ILE A 225 4.03 0.02 19.83
CA ILE A 225 4.04 1.46 20.02
C ILE A 225 3.78 1.78 21.49
N LEU A 226 4.45 2.81 21.98
CA LEU A 226 4.36 3.32 23.34
C LEU A 226 3.59 4.64 23.31
N CYS A 227 2.54 4.74 24.12
CA CYS A 227 1.88 5.99 24.37
C CYS A 227 2.81 6.94 25.13
N VAL A 228 3.01 8.13 24.57
CA VAL A 228 3.87 9.18 25.15
C VAL A 228 3.06 10.33 25.74
N SER A 229 1.79 10.50 25.33
CA SER A 229 0.91 11.55 25.83
C SER A 229 -0.54 11.05 25.92
N GLN A 230 -1.27 11.56 26.92
CA GLN A 230 -2.63 11.12 27.22
C GLN A 230 -3.62 11.46 26.09
N TYR A 231 -4.59 10.57 25.88
CA TYR A 231 -5.71 10.79 24.96
C TYR A 231 -7.02 10.24 25.58
N VAL A 232 -8.14 10.91 25.34
CA VAL A 232 -9.46 10.46 25.82
C VAL A 232 -10.32 10.13 24.60
N ALA A 233 -10.85 8.91 24.56
CA ALA A 233 -11.74 8.44 23.52
C ALA A 233 -12.99 9.32 23.42
N LYS A 234 -13.30 9.76 22.20
CA LYS A 234 -14.47 10.54 21.82
C LYS A 234 -15.56 9.65 21.21
N GLN A 235 -15.18 8.53 20.62
CA GLN A 235 -16.09 7.56 19.98
C GLN A 235 -16.00 6.18 20.64
N ALA A 236 -16.99 5.33 20.40
CA ALA A 236 -17.12 4.02 21.05
C ALA A 236 -16.06 3.00 20.58
N ASP A 237 -15.50 3.19 19.39
CA ASP A 237 -14.45 2.38 18.79
C ASP A 237 -13.04 2.91 19.07
N GLU A 238 -12.91 4.05 19.77
CA GLU A 238 -11.65 4.65 20.18
C GLU A 238 -11.18 4.15 21.56
N LEU A 239 -9.87 4.15 21.81
CA LEU A 239 -9.25 3.80 23.09
C LEU A 239 -8.63 5.04 23.74
N SER A 240 -9.03 5.33 24.98
CA SER A 240 -8.37 6.35 25.81
C SER A 240 -6.95 5.90 26.16
N LEU A 241 -5.93 6.69 25.87
CA LEU A 241 -4.53 6.35 26.10
C LEU A 241 -4.00 6.97 27.39
N GLU A 242 -3.20 6.22 28.14
CA GLU A 242 -2.39 6.73 29.24
C GLU A 242 -0.89 6.65 28.91
N PRO A 243 -0.07 7.63 29.33
CA PRO A 243 1.38 7.56 29.14
C PRO A 243 1.94 6.25 29.70
N SER A 244 2.82 5.59 28.94
CA SER A 244 3.37 4.26 29.20
C SER A 244 2.50 3.07 28.77
N ASP A 245 1.26 3.29 28.31
CA ASP A 245 0.51 2.23 27.65
C ASP A 245 1.27 1.70 26.43
N VAL A 246 1.33 0.37 26.28
CA VAL A 246 1.96 -0.28 25.13
C VAL A 246 0.89 -0.97 24.30
N PHE A 247 0.94 -0.75 22.99
CA PHE A 247 0.01 -1.35 22.03
C PHE A 247 0.75 -2.20 21.01
N ASN A 248 0.15 -3.33 20.64
CA ASN A 248 0.44 -4.00 19.40
C ASN A 248 -0.36 -3.31 18.28
N MET A 249 0.33 -2.63 17.36
CA MET A 249 -0.28 -1.92 16.24
C MET A 249 -0.73 -2.94 15.18
N LEU A 250 -2.02 -2.90 14.83
CA LEU A 250 -2.65 -3.79 13.87
C LEU A 250 -2.77 -3.11 12.51
N ARG A 251 -3.17 -1.83 12.48
CA ARG A 251 -3.36 -1.05 11.26
C ARG A 251 -3.02 0.42 11.45
N LYS A 252 -2.74 1.09 10.32
CA LYS A 252 -2.50 2.54 10.21
C LYS A 252 -3.32 3.11 9.06
N THR A 253 -3.95 4.26 9.27
CA THR A 253 -4.61 5.03 8.21
C THR A 253 -3.72 6.17 7.70
N SER A 254 -4.02 6.68 6.51
CA SER A 254 -3.39 7.90 5.98
C SER A 254 -3.75 9.16 6.76
N GLU A 255 -4.80 9.10 7.58
CA GLU A 255 -5.34 10.22 8.37
C GLU A 255 -4.71 10.30 9.78
N GLY A 256 -3.64 9.54 10.03
CA GLY A 256 -2.92 9.60 11.31
C GLY A 256 -3.58 8.83 12.45
N TRP A 257 -4.40 7.83 12.15
CA TRP A 257 -5.00 6.94 13.15
C TRP A 257 -4.39 5.55 13.13
N TYR A 258 -4.23 4.97 14.31
CA TYR A 258 -3.75 3.61 14.53
C TYR A 258 -4.87 2.76 15.13
N GLU A 259 -5.06 1.56 14.57
CA GLU A 259 -5.84 0.50 15.20
C GLU A 259 -4.85 -0.40 15.95
N GLY A 260 -5.08 -0.64 17.24
CA GLY A 260 -4.17 -1.43 18.04
C GLY A 260 -4.85 -2.20 19.15
N MET A 261 -4.07 -3.10 19.76
CA MET A 261 -4.47 -3.85 20.96
C MET A 261 -3.56 -3.49 22.12
N ARG A 262 -4.11 -2.99 23.23
CA ARG A 262 -3.34 -2.68 24.44
C ARG A 262 -2.83 -3.96 25.09
N LEU A 263 -1.57 -3.98 25.51
CA LEU A 263 -0.94 -5.17 26.09
C LEU A 263 -1.27 -5.41 27.57
N SER A 264 -1.80 -4.41 28.28
CA SER A 264 -2.15 -4.56 29.70
C SER A 264 -3.48 -5.28 29.89
N ASP A 265 -4.48 -5.01 29.05
CA ASP A 265 -5.85 -5.53 29.19
C ASP A 265 -6.39 -6.23 27.92
N GLY A 266 -5.66 -6.19 26.81
CA GLY A 266 -6.06 -6.81 25.55
C GLY A 266 -7.21 -6.09 24.83
N LYS A 267 -7.59 -4.87 25.25
CA LYS A 267 -8.62 -4.07 24.57
C LYS A 267 -8.14 -3.61 23.21
N LYS A 268 -9.04 -3.61 22.24
CA LYS A 268 -8.81 -3.19 20.85
C LYS A 268 -9.61 -1.95 20.53
N GLY A 269 -9.05 -1.08 19.70
CA GLY A 269 -9.72 0.09 19.16
C GLY A 269 -8.74 1.09 18.55
N TRP A 270 -9.28 2.24 18.19
CA TRP A 270 -8.59 3.30 17.47
C TRP A 270 -7.99 4.34 18.39
N PHE A 271 -6.85 4.87 18.01
CA PHE A 271 -6.23 5.99 18.72
C PHE A 271 -5.31 6.78 17.79
N PRO A 272 -5.08 8.07 18.08
CA PRO A 272 -4.29 8.94 17.23
C PRO A 272 -2.79 8.60 17.28
N ALA A 273 -2.14 8.67 16.12
CA ALA A 273 -0.72 8.38 15.97
C ALA A 273 0.17 9.38 16.71
N GLU A 274 -0.24 10.64 16.79
CA GLU A 274 0.52 11.74 17.40
C GLU A 274 0.80 11.53 18.90
N ASN A 275 -0.04 10.74 19.58
CA ASN A 275 0.10 10.40 20.99
C ASN A 275 1.05 9.22 21.24
N THR A 276 1.65 8.66 20.19
CA THR A 276 2.42 7.41 20.26
C THR A 276 3.81 7.54 19.65
N SER A 277 4.73 6.72 20.15
CA SER A 277 6.08 6.56 19.62
C SER A 277 6.35 5.09 19.33
N GLU A 278 7.08 4.79 18.25
CA GLU A 278 7.44 3.41 17.96
C GLU A 278 8.46 2.88 18.97
N VAL A 279 8.22 1.68 19.49
CA VAL A 279 9.22 0.98 20.32
C VAL A 279 10.31 0.47 19.39
N THR A 280 11.48 1.11 19.40
CA THR A 280 12.62 0.75 18.53
C THR A 280 13.59 -0.24 19.19
N THR A 281 13.62 -0.29 20.51
CA THR A 281 14.58 -1.14 21.25
C THR A 281 14.21 -2.62 21.20
N ASP A 282 15.14 -3.45 20.70
CA ASP A 282 14.98 -4.92 20.62
C ASP A 282 14.61 -5.58 21.96
N HIS A 283 15.18 -5.12 23.07
CA HIS A 283 14.87 -5.62 24.40
C HIS A 283 13.38 -5.40 24.77
N GLN A 284 12.87 -4.18 24.54
CA GLN A 284 11.48 -3.83 24.81
C GLN A 284 10.54 -4.62 23.88
N ARG A 285 10.88 -4.76 22.58
CA ARG A 285 10.11 -5.57 21.62
C ARG A 285 9.98 -7.01 22.09
N ARG A 286 11.08 -7.66 22.50
CA ARG A 286 11.05 -9.06 22.99
C ARG A 286 10.18 -9.24 24.23
N ARG A 287 10.20 -8.28 25.15
CA ARG A 287 9.32 -8.29 26.33
C ARG A 287 7.85 -8.21 25.92
N ASN A 288 7.53 -7.28 25.02
CA ASN A 288 6.17 -7.04 24.56
C ASN A 288 5.58 -8.23 23.77
N VAL A 289 6.40 -8.96 23.01
CA VAL A 289 5.99 -10.24 22.38
C VAL A 289 5.54 -11.24 23.44
N ARG A 290 6.28 -11.41 24.53
CA ARG A 290 5.92 -12.36 25.61
C ARG A 290 4.62 -11.98 26.31
N GLU A 291 4.40 -10.69 26.57
CA GLU A 291 3.15 -10.19 27.16
C GLU A 291 1.96 -10.42 26.22
N LYS A 292 2.13 -10.18 24.92
CA LYS A 292 1.12 -10.49 23.90
C LYS A 292 0.78 -11.99 23.85
N GLU A 293 1.79 -12.86 23.90
CA GLU A 293 1.60 -14.32 23.96
C GLU A 293 0.80 -14.73 25.20
N ARG A 294 1.09 -14.16 26.38
CA ARG A 294 0.32 -14.44 27.60
C ARG A 294 -1.18 -14.15 27.41
N LEU A 295 -1.51 -13.02 26.80
CA LEU A 295 -2.91 -12.64 26.54
C LEU A 295 -3.62 -13.57 25.54
N SER A 296 -2.88 -14.18 24.59
CA SER A 296 -3.46 -15.14 23.64
C SER A 296 -3.80 -16.49 24.27
N VAL A 297 -3.07 -16.91 25.31
CA VAL A 297 -3.25 -18.21 25.99
C VAL A 297 -4.37 -18.16 27.02
N THR A 298 -4.63 -17.02 27.67
CA THR A 298 -5.70 -16.87 28.68
C THR A 298 -7.13 -16.84 28.08
N ARG A 299 -7.28 -16.91 26.75
CA ARG A 299 -8.57 -16.85 26.05
C ARG A 299 -9.12 -18.22 25.58
N VAL A 300 -8.58 -19.32 26.11
CA VAL A 300 -9.11 -20.69 25.91
C VAL A 300 -9.91 -21.12 27.13
#